data_AF-A0A6M1S440-F1
#
_entry.id   AF-A0A6M1S440-F1
#
_cell.length_a   1.000
_cell.length_b   1.000
_cell.length_c   1.000
_cell.angle_alpha   90.00
_cell.angle_beta   90.00
_cell.angle_gamma   90.00
#
_symmetry.space_group_name_H-M   'P 1'
#
loop_
_entity.id
_entity.type
_entity.pdbx_description
1 polymer ?
#
loop_
_entity_poly.entity_id
_entity_poly.type
_entity_poly.pdbx_seq_one_letter_code
_entity_poly.pdbx_strand_id
1 'polypeptide(L)'
;MTDQLETPLCAIAVPPEYRRFAEAAALRFSYLYPSAKVVVDDSVSISADSNASVADITRDFKYALYRQKIYEEAQPLRTLLIESVMGP
;
A
#
# COMPACT_ATOMS: atom_id res chain seq x y z
N MET A 1 -20.36 -29.87 -1.46
CA MET A 1 -19.59 -29.64 -0.23
C MET A 1 -19.00 -28.24 -0.37
N THR A 2 -19.76 -27.23 0.05
CA THR A 2 -19.41 -25.82 -0.06
C THR A 2 -18.28 -25.54 0.92
N ASP A 3 -17.06 -25.49 0.39
CA ASP A 3 -15.89 -25.04 1.14
C ASP A 3 -16.05 -23.52 1.35
N GLN A 4 -16.45 -23.13 2.56
CA GLN A 4 -16.41 -21.75 2.99
C GLN A 4 -14.94 -21.39 3.15
N LEU A 5 -14.31 -20.96 2.05
CA LEU A 5 -12.97 -20.41 2.05
C LEU A 5 -12.99 -19.16 2.92
N GLU A 6 -12.59 -19.31 4.18
CA GLU A 6 -12.28 -18.20 5.08
C GLU A 6 -11.31 -17.28 4.35
N THR A 7 -11.79 -16.11 3.93
CA THR A 7 -10.95 -15.11 3.28
C THR A 7 -9.98 -14.60 4.35
N PRO A 8 -8.67 -14.86 4.25
CA PRO A 8 -7.72 -14.41 5.26
C PRO A 8 -7.78 -12.89 5.39
N LEU A 9 -8.18 -12.44 6.58
CA LEU A 9 -8.16 -11.04 6.97
C LEU A 9 -6.81 -10.75 7.63
N CYS A 10 -5.99 -9.96 6.94
CA CYS A 10 -4.72 -9.46 7.46
C CYS A 10 -4.90 -8.02 7.95
N ALA A 11 -4.74 -7.81 9.27
CA ALA A 11 -4.69 -6.48 9.85
C ALA A 11 -3.23 -5.99 9.93
N ILE A 12 -2.93 -4.88 9.25
CA ILE A 12 -1.61 -4.27 9.20
C ILE A 12 -1.65 -2.96 9.99
N ALA A 13 -0.91 -2.93 11.09
CA ALA A 13 -0.69 -1.70 11.83
C ALA A 13 0.12 -0.71 10.98
N VAL A 14 -0.43 0.49 10.79
CA VAL A 14 0.23 1.60 10.08
C VAL A 14 0.62 2.66 11.11
N PRO A 15 1.92 2.93 11.31
CA PRO A 15 2.35 3.98 12.21
C PRO A 15 1.83 5.36 11.77
N PRO A 16 1.57 6.29 12.71
CA PRO A 16 0.96 7.59 12.41
C PRO A 16 1.68 8.37 11.29
N GLU A 17 3.00 8.32 11.24
CA GLU A 17 3.83 9.00 10.24
C GLU A 17 3.66 8.46 8.81
N TYR A 18 3.06 7.28 8.66
CA TYR A 18 2.76 6.67 7.36
C TYR A 18 1.28 6.82 6.94
N ARG A 19 0.39 7.29 7.82
CA ARG A 19 -1.06 7.32 7.56
C ARG A 19 -1.43 8.11 6.31
N ARG A 20 -0.78 9.26 6.07
CA ARG A 20 -1.01 10.08 4.87
C ARG A 20 -0.73 9.36 3.55
N PHE A 21 0.07 8.29 3.57
CA PHE A 21 0.44 7.51 2.39
C PHE A 21 -0.43 6.27 2.19
N ALA A 22 -1.28 5.92 3.17
CA ALA A 22 -1.97 4.63 3.21
C ALA A 22 -3.00 4.47 2.09
N GLU A 23 -3.76 5.51 1.75
CA GLU A 23 -4.74 5.45 0.66
C GLU A 23 -4.09 5.25 -0.71
N ALA A 24 -3.04 6.02 -1.02
CA ALA A 24 -2.30 5.88 -2.28
C ALA A 24 -1.60 4.50 -2.37
N ALA A 25 -1.07 4.01 -1.25
CA ALA A 25 -0.51 2.66 -1.16
C ALA A 25 -1.58 1.59 -1.39
N ALA A 26 -2.78 1.74 -0.82
CA ALA A 26 -3.91 0.84 -1.01
C ALA A 26 -4.39 0.80 -2.46
N LEU A 27 -4.44 1.95 -3.15
CA LEU A 27 -4.75 2.01 -4.58
C LEU A 27 -3.73 1.22 -5.40
N ARG A 28 -2.43 1.45 -5.17
CA ARG A 28 -1.36 0.72 -5.87
C ARG A 28 -1.40 -0.77 -5.57
N PHE A 29 -1.65 -1.14 -4.32
CA PHE A 29 -1.77 -2.54 -3.90
C PHE A 29 -2.95 -3.22 -4.60
N SER A 30 -4.13 -2.59 -4.61
CA SER A 30 -5.33 -3.13 -5.27
C SER A 30 -5.17 -3.28 -6.78
N TYR A 31 -4.34 -2.44 -7.42
CA TYR A 31 -3.97 -2.62 -8.83
C TYR A 31 -3.10 -3.86 -9.07
N LEU A 32 -2.16 -4.17 -8.16
CA LEU A 32 -1.27 -5.32 -8.27
C LEU A 32 -1.94 -6.64 -7.83
N TYR A 33 -2.89 -6.56 -6.90
CA TYR A 33 -3.64 -7.70 -6.38
C TYR A 33 -5.14 -7.44 -6.53
N PRO A 34 -5.73 -7.58 -7.74
CA PRO A 34 -7.13 -7.23 -7.98
C PRO A 34 -8.15 -8.07 -7.20
N SER A 35 -7.77 -9.27 -6.75
CA SER A 35 -8.61 -10.11 -5.88
C SER A 35 -8.57 -9.68 -4.41
N ALA A 36 -7.62 -8.84 -4.01
CA ALA A 36 -7.51 -8.35 -2.66
C ALA A 36 -8.41 -7.13 -2.43
N LYS A 37 -9.15 -7.13 -1.34
CA LYS A 37 -9.92 -5.98 -0.87
C LYS A 37 -9.16 -5.29 0.26
N VAL A 38 -8.84 -4.01 0.05
CA VAL A 38 -8.13 -3.18 1.04
C VAL A 38 -9.10 -2.15 1.65
N VAL A 39 -9.10 -2.04 2.96
CA VAL A 39 -9.82 -1.00 3.71
C VAL A 39 -8.81 -0.24 4.57
N VAL A 40 -8.86 1.09 4.51
CA VAL A 40 -7.95 2.00 5.22
C VAL A 40 -8.77 2.81 6.22
N ASP A 41 -8.61 2.51 7.52
CA ASP A 41 -9.19 3.25 8.64
C ASP A 41 -8.05 3.65 9.61
N ASP A 42 -8.20 3.39 10.91
CA ASP A 42 -7.12 3.50 11.91
C ASP A 42 -5.98 2.50 11.67
N SER A 43 -6.30 1.40 10.98
CA SER A 43 -5.39 0.36 10.52
C SER A 43 -5.75 -0.04 9.09
N VAL A 44 -4.86 -0.77 8.42
CA VAL A 44 -5.14 -1.29 7.09
C VAL A 44 -5.57 -2.74 7.20
N SER A 45 -6.77 -3.03 6.70
CA SER A 45 -7.30 -4.40 6.63
C SER A 45 -7.27 -4.88 5.18
N ILE A 46 -6.65 -6.04 4.96
CA ILE A 46 -6.57 -6.67 3.64
C ILE A 46 -7.25 -8.03 3.70
N SER A 47 -8.28 -8.21 2.87
CA SER A 47 -8.91 -9.51 2.60
C SER A 47 -8.36 -10.04 1.28
N ALA A 48 -7.73 -11.21 1.28
CA ALA A 48 -7.14 -11.82 0.09
C ALA A 48 -7.60 -13.27 -0.08
N ASP A 49 -7.24 -13.90 -1.20
CA ASP A 49 -7.55 -15.32 -1.45
C ASP A 49 -6.93 -16.23 -0.37
N SER A 50 -7.60 -17.33 -0.04
CA SER A 50 -7.18 -18.29 1.01
C SER A 50 -5.78 -18.86 0.84
N ASN A 51 -5.28 -18.89 -0.39
CA ASN A 51 -3.96 -19.42 -0.72
C ASN A 51 -2.84 -18.38 -0.56
N ALA A 52 -3.19 -17.12 -0.29
CA ALA A 52 -2.22 -16.05 -0.13
C ALA A 52 -1.61 -16.07 1.28
N SER A 53 -0.29 -16.05 1.34
CA SER A 53 0.46 -15.96 2.59
C SER A 53 0.29 -14.57 3.21
N VAL A 54 -0.18 -14.54 4.46
CA VAL A 54 -0.32 -13.30 5.25
C VAL A 54 1.00 -12.53 5.34
N ALA A 55 2.13 -13.24 5.42
CA ALA A 55 3.46 -12.63 5.48
C ALA A 55 3.83 -11.92 4.16
N ASP A 56 3.50 -12.53 3.02
CA ASP A 56 3.75 -11.94 1.70
C ASP A 56 2.86 -10.71 1.46
N ILE A 57 1.55 -10.81 1.78
CA ILE A 57 0.62 -9.68 1.72
C ILE A 57 1.12 -8.51 2.58
N THR A 58 1.53 -8.81 3.82
CA THR A 58 2.04 -7.80 4.75
C THR A 58 3.30 -7.13 4.21
N ARG A 59 4.25 -7.92 3.70
CA ARG A 59 5.49 -7.42 3.10
C ARG A 59 5.19 -6.51 1.91
N ASP A 60 4.33 -6.97 1.00
CA ASP A 60 4.07 -6.28 -0.26
C ASP A 60 3.29 -4.98 -0.02
N PHE A 61 2.34 -4.97 0.93
CA PHE A 61 1.67 -3.74 1.33
C PHE A 61 2.63 -2.75 2.01
N LYS A 62 3.47 -3.22 2.95
CA LYS A 62 4.49 -2.35 3.59
C LYS A 62 5.48 -1.79 2.57
N TYR A 63 5.84 -2.57 1.55
CA TYR A 63 6.67 -2.12 0.45
C TYR A 63 5.98 -0.99 -0.33
N ALA A 64 4.70 -1.15 -0.70
CA ALA A 64 3.93 -0.11 -1.37
C ALA A 64 3.85 1.18 -0.52
N LEU A 65 3.57 1.03 0.78
CA LEU A 65 3.48 2.15 1.73
C LEU A 65 4.80 2.91 1.85
N TYR A 66 5.90 2.20 2.01
CA TYR A 66 7.23 2.80 2.12
C TYR A 66 7.66 3.50 0.82
N ARG A 67 7.35 2.90 -0.33
CA ARG A 67 7.63 3.50 -1.64
C ARG A 67 6.82 4.78 -1.87
N GLN A 68 5.57 4.82 -1.42
CA GLN A 68 4.75 6.02 -1.51
C GLN A 68 5.34 7.16 -0.66
N LYS A 69 5.78 6.86 0.57
CA LYS A 69 6.49 7.83 1.42
C LYS A 69 7.69 8.44 0.71
N ILE A 70 8.60 7.60 0.20
CA ILE A 70 9.79 8.07 -0.53
C ILE A 70 9.40 8.92 -1.73
N TYR A 71 8.38 8.49 -2.48
CA TYR A 71 7.94 9.22 -3.66
C TYR A 71 7.49 10.63 -3.29
N GLU A 72 6.63 10.79 -2.28
CA GLU A 72 6.16 12.13 -1.87
C GLU A 72 7.27 12.96 -1.23
N GLU A 73 8.07 12.39 -0.34
CA GLU A 73 9.14 13.12 0.37
C GLU A 73 10.25 13.59 -0.59
N ALA A 74 10.52 12.84 -1.66
CA ALA A 74 11.49 13.26 -2.67
C ALA A 74 10.92 14.22 -3.72
N GLN A 75 9.62 14.54 -3.70
CA GLN A 75 9.01 15.40 -4.72
C GLN A 75 9.62 16.81 -4.78
N PRO A 76 9.87 17.52 -3.66
CA PRO A 76 10.46 18.87 -3.72
C PRO A 76 11.83 18.87 -4.41
N LEU A 77 12.68 17.88 -4.10
CA LEU A 77 14.00 17.75 -4.73
C LEU A 77 13.88 17.41 -6.22
N ARG A 78 12.94 16.54 -6.60
CA ARG A 78 12.72 16.21 -8.02
C ARG A 78 12.25 17.42 -8.80
N THR A 79 11.30 18.18 -8.28
CA THR A 79 10.83 19.41 -8.92
C THR A 79 11.98 20.39 -9.10
N LEU A 80 12.77 20.64 -8.04
CA LEU A 80 13.92 21.54 -8.10
C LEU A 80 14.95 21.11 -9.15
N LEU A 81 15.30 19.83 -9.19
CA LEU A 81 16.24 19.30 -10.18
C LEU A 81 15.72 19.48 -11.60
N ILE A 82 14.43 19.20 -11.85
CA ILE A 82 13.81 19.38 -13.17
C ILE A 82 13.82 20.86 -13.57
N GLU A 83 13.37 21.76 -12.70
CA GLU A 83 13.32 23.20 -12.97
C GLU A 83 14.73 23.78 -13.20
N SER A 84 15.73 23.34 -12.44
CA SER A 84 17.11 23.82 -12.62
C SER A 84 17.72 23.46 -13.98
N VAL A 85 17.27 22.35 -14.60
CA VAL A 85 17.78 21.89 -15.90
C VAL A 85 16.92 22.43 -17.05
N MET A 86 15.60 22.45 -16.87
CA MET A 86 14.64 22.76 -17.94
C MET A 86 14.22 24.23 -17.99
N GLY A 87 14.49 25.01 -16.93
CA GLY A 87 13.93 26.35 -16.73
C GLY A 87 12.51 26.31 -16.13
N PRO A 88 12.01 27.45 -15.66
CA PRO A 88 10.65 27.59 -15.11
C PRO A 88 9.56 27.50 -16.18
#